data_AF-M7PV81-F1
#
_entry.id   AF-M7PV81-F1
#
_cell.length_a   1.000
_cell.length_b   1.000
_cell.length_c   1.000
_cell.angle_alpha   90.00
_cell.angle_beta   90.00
_cell.angle_gamma   90.00
#
_symmetry.space_group_name_H-M   'P 1'
#
loop_
_entity.id
_entity.type
_entity.pdbx_description
1 polymer ?
#
loop_
_entity_poly.entity_id
_entity_poly.type
_entity_poly.pdbx_seq_one_letter_code
_entity_poly.pdbx_strand_id
1 'polypeptide(L)'
;MLFSGLLLAFATAASAQNYYVCDNGDDNNDGRSEATPFLSYEKAMQTFNRMEAGESVLFCRGGVFPAEVFARIANWKCSAEKPCTMADYGDAAKPAPTIVANGVIPLNFQNGGTSRRDGGYIVRNLTLLSKKFEHVGVMLYNDVNDVTLDNLHIEGFNVGVYSAGANQPEGGSNQANDRIFLTNSTIINNRKQGWLGGCNDCVIDNNHFENNGFGTAIFDHNVYIDSPVKSQDFYNRNIRFTNNTLLYSTRVDGLCQGASFVVHGIIKDLYIDGNIIREEAGKVGQHCWGIAVDPGNQLDESFVGLTITNNKLFNVGNLGIGCASCKNVLIADNIIVDEGNVLRTGIAVPNKTENSLKSENVTIRNNKIVANHDLAHGILLRGSHEFDVYNNEISLSSTDSRSRCIQQEAGNLETDVSRNTCDAHTSVKIIDEPALDTDVSQEEVAEAIVDQKATSDSQQANEEVASSEGATEVDETVFISPRASGETTVTESTTTETTASSGTTGGSSGGGTSSSRGTSSTSSSDAESTLADDGYTGSTYSNTSAAGTVETNDSGSTTAISDSTKGNSSSRSANAQPGNSSIKAVTIDDVKDVTENDISDVDESQCRVFARGRCMMM
;
A
#
# COMPACT_ATOMS: atom_id res chain seq x y z
N MET A 1 -53.83 18.20 42.35
CA MET A 1 -52.40 18.55 42.12
C MET A 1 -51.71 17.28 41.64
N LEU A 2 -51.37 17.19 40.35
CA LEU A 2 -50.48 16.12 39.86
C LEU A 2 -49.07 16.70 39.75
N PHE A 3 -48.12 16.12 40.48
CA PHE A 3 -46.71 16.40 40.29
C PHE A 3 -46.21 15.61 39.08
N SER A 4 -46.00 16.29 37.95
CA SER A 4 -45.33 15.68 36.79
C SER A 4 -43.82 15.71 37.05
N GLY A 5 -43.25 14.58 37.42
CA GLY A 5 -41.82 14.43 37.65
C GLY A 5 -41.05 14.42 36.34
N LEU A 6 -40.47 15.57 35.96
CA LEU A 6 -39.58 15.67 34.81
C LEU A 6 -38.26 14.94 35.12
N LEU A 7 -38.14 13.71 34.63
CA LEU A 7 -36.92 12.92 34.77
C LEU A 7 -35.85 13.44 33.80
N LEU A 8 -34.95 14.31 34.28
CA LEU A 8 -33.75 14.69 33.53
C LEU A 8 -32.84 13.46 33.38
N ALA A 9 -32.94 12.79 32.24
CA ALA A 9 -31.93 11.82 31.82
C ALA A 9 -30.65 12.58 31.46
N PHE A 10 -29.73 12.67 32.42
CA PHE A 10 -28.36 13.08 32.14
C PHE A 10 -27.72 12.01 31.26
N ALA A 11 -27.71 12.23 29.95
CA ALA A 11 -26.88 11.49 29.03
C ALA A 11 -25.42 11.83 29.36
N THR A 12 -24.79 11.02 30.20
CA THR A 12 -23.34 11.02 30.36
C THR A 12 -22.76 10.74 28.98
N ALA A 13 -22.08 11.72 28.39
CA ALA A 13 -21.27 11.50 27.20
C ALA A 13 -20.22 10.44 27.58
N ALA A 14 -20.42 9.21 27.10
CA ALA A 14 -19.46 8.15 27.31
C ALA A 14 -18.17 8.57 26.60
N SER A 15 -17.12 8.83 27.39
CA SER A 15 -15.78 8.99 26.86
C SER A 15 -15.37 7.68 26.20
N ALA A 16 -14.70 7.75 25.05
CA ALA A 16 -14.14 6.57 24.40
C ALA A 16 -13.19 5.84 25.37
N GLN A 17 -13.38 4.53 25.53
CA GLN A 17 -12.49 3.71 26.36
C GLN A 17 -11.19 3.39 25.60
N ASN A 18 -10.07 3.54 26.29
CA ASN A 18 -8.79 2.97 25.87
C ASN A 18 -8.59 1.61 26.56
N TYR A 19 -8.12 0.63 25.81
CA TYR A 19 -7.65 -0.66 26.29
C TYR A 19 -6.13 -0.72 26.11
N TYR A 20 -5.41 -1.07 27.17
CA TYR A 20 -3.95 -1.05 27.24
C TYR A 20 -3.39 -2.48 27.19
N VAL A 21 -2.27 -2.68 26.50
CA VAL A 21 -1.62 -3.97 26.27
C VAL A 21 -0.12 -3.80 26.53
N CYS A 22 0.48 -4.63 27.37
CA CYS A 22 1.92 -4.61 27.61
C CYS A 22 2.47 -6.02 27.81
N ASP A 23 3.71 -6.26 27.36
CA ASP A 23 4.35 -7.59 27.39
C ASP A 23 4.72 -8.08 28.80
N ASN A 24 4.45 -7.25 29.82
CA ASN A 24 4.50 -7.57 31.24
C ASN A 24 3.11 -7.56 31.94
N GLY A 25 2.02 -7.47 31.16
CA GLY A 25 0.64 -7.42 31.64
C GLY A 25 0.04 -8.78 32.04
N ASP A 26 -1.29 -8.83 32.15
CA ASP A 26 -2.03 -10.07 32.40
C ASP A 26 -3.37 -10.04 31.63
N ASP A 27 -3.67 -11.08 30.85
CA ASP A 27 -4.93 -11.19 30.11
C ASP A 27 -6.16 -11.42 31.02
N ASN A 28 -5.95 -11.65 32.33
CA ASN A 28 -7.02 -11.63 33.34
C ASN A 28 -7.41 -10.21 33.78
N ASN A 29 -6.60 -9.19 33.46
CA ASN A 29 -6.97 -7.80 33.70
C ASN A 29 -8.16 -7.37 32.81
N ASP A 30 -8.77 -6.23 33.15
CA ASP A 30 -9.80 -5.59 32.31
C ASP A 30 -9.22 -4.79 31.14
N GLY A 31 -7.91 -4.52 31.16
CA GLY A 31 -7.20 -3.74 30.16
C GLY A 31 -7.51 -2.24 30.22
N ARG A 32 -8.29 -1.73 31.18
CA ARG A 32 -8.84 -0.35 31.12
C ARG A 32 -7.94 0.72 31.73
N SER A 33 -6.77 0.34 32.22
CA SER A 33 -5.75 1.27 32.72
C SER A 33 -4.34 0.78 32.37
N GLU A 34 -3.39 1.72 32.27
CA GLU A 34 -1.96 1.40 32.06
C GLU A 34 -1.35 0.54 33.18
N ALA A 35 -1.96 0.55 34.38
CA ALA A 35 -1.53 -0.25 35.53
C ALA A 35 -2.14 -1.68 35.54
N THR A 36 -3.16 -1.92 34.72
CA THR A 36 -3.82 -3.22 34.55
C THR A 36 -3.97 -3.57 33.06
N PRO A 37 -2.89 -3.60 32.26
CA PRO A 37 -2.96 -3.88 30.84
C PRO A 37 -3.18 -5.38 30.58
N PHE A 38 -3.73 -5.71 29.42
CA PHE A 38 -3.66 -7.05 28.86
C PHE A 38 -2.20 -7.45 28.57
N LEU A 39 -1.96 -8.74 28.39
CA LEU A 39 -0.65 -9.29 28.04
C LEU A 39 -0.49 -9.50 26.54
N SER A 40 -1.47 -10.15 25.90
CA SER A 40 -1.29 -10.71 24.55
C SER A 40 -1.87 -9.85 23.41
N TYR A 41 -1.23 -9.97 22.25
CA TYR A 41 -1.77 -9.49 20.98
C TYR A 41 -3.10 -10.19 20.64
N GLU A 42 -3.27 -11.48 20.94
CA GLU A 42 -4.53 -12.19 20.72
C GLU A 42 -5.68 -11.61 21.55
N LYS A 43 -5.44 -11.21 22.80
CA LYS A 43 -6.43 -10.53 23.65
C LYS A 43 -6.72 -9.11 23.13
N ALA A 44 -5.70 -8.42 22.63
CA ALA A 44 -5.84 -7.12 21.98
C ALA A 44 -6.77 -7.17 20.76
N MET A 45 -6.55 -8.10 19.83
CA MET A 45 -7.38 -8.26 18.61
C MET A 45 -8.81 -8.70 18.93
N GLN A 46 -8.99 -9.60 19.90
CA GLN A 46 -10.33 -9.98 20.39
C GLN A 46 -11.10 -8.80 21.01
N THR A 47 -10.39 -7.83 21.57
CA THR A 47 -10.98 -6.62 22.15
C THR A 47 -11.33 -5.62 21.05
N PHE A 48 -10.41 -5.38 20.09
CA PHE A 48 -10.63 -4.50 18.95
C PHE A 48 -11.87 -4.90 18.13
N ASN A 49 -12.12 -6.19 17.94
CA ASN A 49 -13.31 -6.72 17.24
C ASN A 49 -14.64 -6.56 18.01
N ARG A 50 -14.62 -6.07 19.25
CA ARG A 50 -15.80 -6.00 20.15
C ARG A 50 -16.05 -4.62 20.76
N MET A 51 -15.00 -3.80 20.87
CA MET A 51 -15.04 -2.46 21.46
C MET A 51 -16.00 -1.52 20.70
N GLU A 52 -16.46 -0.46 21.35
CA GLU A 52 -17.40 0.50 20.76
C GLU A 52 -16.74 1.45 19.76
N ALA A 53 -17.56 2.15 18.97
CA ALA A 53 -17.11 3.12 17.99
C ALA A 53 -16.31 4.27 18.65
N GLY A 54 -15.10 4.54 18.16
CA GLY A 54 -14.20 5.55 18.73
C GLY A 54 -13.26 5.03 19.83
N GLU A 55 -13.40 3.77 20.28
CA GLU A 55 -12.51 3.18 21.28
C GLU A 55 -11.12 2.83 20.70
N SER A 56 -10.14 2.61 21.58
CA SER A 56 -8.74 2.37 21.18
C SER A 56 -8.12 1.15 21.87
N VAL A 57 -7.24 0.45 21.17
CA VAL A 57 -6.30 -0.55 21.70
C VAL A 57 -4.88 0.01 21.60
N LEU A 58 -4.19 0.11 22.72
CA LEU A 58 -2.90 0.78 22.85
C LEU A 58 -1.83 -0.19 23.37
N PHE A 59 -0.73 -0.36 22.64
CA PHE A 59 0.39 -1.22 23.00
C PHE A 59 1.52 -0.42 23.68
N CYS A 60 2.15 -0.94 24.73
CA CYS A 60 3.18 -0.20 25.45
C CYS A 60 4.47 -0.06 24.64
N ARG A 61 5.04 1.15 24.59
CA ARG A 61 6.32 1.41 23.90
C ARG A 61 7.46 0.60 24.54
N GLY A 62 8.29 0.00 23.70
CA GLY A 62 9.31 -0.98 24.07
C GLY A 62 8.81 -2.41 24.28
N GLY A 63 7.50 -2.67 24.22
CA GLY A 63 6.94 -4.01 24.38
C GLY A 63 7.04 -4.86 23.11
N VAL A 64 7.21 -6.18 23.27
CA VAL A 64 7.27 -7.16 22.17
C VAL A 64 6.13 -8.17 22.28
N PHE A 65 5.30 -8.24 21.23
CA PHE A 65 4.06 -9.02 21.20
C PHE A 65 4.11 -10.08 20.11
N PRO A 66 4.29 -11.38 20.45
CA PRO A 66 4.14 -12.46 19.48
C PRO A 66 2.72 -12.46 18.91
N ALA A 67 2.61 -12.57 17.59
CA ALA A 67 1.35 -12.86 16.90
C ALA A 67 1.44 -14.29 16.35
N GLU A 68 0.74 -15.21 17.00
CA GLU A 68 0.79 -16.65 16.70
C GLU A 68 -0.53 -17.20 16.16
N VAL A 69 -1.65 -16.55 16.50
CA VAL A 69 -2.98 -16.97 16.04
C VAL A 69 -3.48 -16.04 14.93
N PHE A 70 -3.82 -16.61 13.78
CA PHE A 70 -4.54 -15.91 12.72
C PHE A 70 -5.92 -15.45 13.23
N ALA A 71 -6.16 -14.15 13.19
CA ALA A 71 -7.46 -13.54 13.44
C ALA A 71 -7.92 -12.78 12.19
N ARG A 72 -9.23 -12.62 12.01
CA ARG A 72 -9.80 -11.59 11.15
C ARG A 72 -10.08 -10.36 11.98
N ILE A 73 -9.85 -9.17 11.43
CA ILE A 73 -10.17 -7.90 12.05
C ILE A 73 -11.35 -7.32 11.29
N ALA A 74 -12.48 -7.17 11.96
CA ALA A 74 -13.72 -6.60 11.43
C ALA A 74 -14.61 -6.16 12.61
N ASN A 75 -14.82 -4.84 12.74
CA ASN A 75 -15.68 -4.25 13.77
C ASN A 75 -16.64 -3.24 13.15
N TRP A 76 -17.82 -3.73 12.81
CA TRP A 76 -18.96 -3.01 12.21
C TRP A 76 -19.51 -1.83 13.03
N LYS A 77 -18.97 -1.55 14.22
CA LYS A 77 -19.30 -0.35 15.00
C LYS A 77 -18.44 0.84 14.59
N CYS A 78 -17.23 0.59 14.10
CA CYS A 78 -16.27 1.60 13.67
C CYS A 78 -16.77 2.29 12.39
N SER A 79 -16.44 3.57 12.23
CA SER A 79 -16.76 4.32 11.00
C SER A 79 -15.77 5.48 10.81
N ALA A 80 -15.80 6.13 9.64
CA ALA A 80 -14.98 7.31 9.38
C ALA A 80 -15.23 8.46 10.39
N GLU A 81 -16.45 8.58 10.91
CA GLU A 81 -16.86 9.59 11.89
C GLU A 81 -16.49 9.20 13.34
N LYS A 82 -16.29 7.91 13.61
CA LYS A 82 -15.92 7.35 14.91
C LYS A 82 -14.90 6.21 14.74
N PRO A 83 -13.66 6.54 14.35
CA PRO A 83 -12.67 5.54 14.00
C PRO A 83 -12.17 4.78 15.22
N CYS A 84 -11.94 3.49 15.03
CA CYS A 84 -11.35 2.60 16.02
C CYS A 84 -9.83 2.56 15.85
N THR A 85 -9.09 2.78 16.94
CA THR A 85 -7.63 3.00 16.86
C THR A 85 -6.82 1.82 17.41
N MET A 86 -5.78 1.42 16.70
CA MET A 86 -4.63 0.66 17.22
C MET A 86 -3.42 1.59 17.24
N ALA A 87 -2.83 1.81 18.41
CA ALA A 87 -1.68 2.69 18.54
C ALA A 87 -0.76 2.27 19.70
N ASP A 88 0.16 3.15 20.08
CA ASP A 88 1.08 2.99 21.18
C ASP A 88 0.68 3.82 22.43
N TYR A 89 1.31 3.52 23.57
CA TYR A 89 1.29 4.38 24.76
C TYR A 89 2.58 4.26 25.58
N GLY A 90 2.77 5.21 26.51
CA GLY A 90 3.90 5.24 27.43
C GLY A 90 5.05 6.14 26.97
N ASP A 91 6.27 5.77 27.36
CA ASP A 91 7.47 6.59 27.17
C ASP A 91 7.91 6.67 25.70
N ALA A 92 7.79 7.86 25.10
CA ALA A 92 8.16 8.14 23.73
C ALA A 92 9.65 7.90 23.41
N ALA A 93 10.53 7.94 24.42
CA ALA A 93 11.96 7.64 24.25
C ALA A 93 12.25 6.15 24.02
N LYS A 94 11.29 5.26 24.31
CA LYS A 94 11.37 3.83 23.96
C LYS A 94 10.97 3.62 22.49
N PRO A 95 11.45 2.54 21.83
CA PRO A 95 11.01 2.21 20.48
C PRO A 95 9.51 1.91 20.42
N ALA A 96 8.96 1.95 19.20
CA ALA A 96 7.58 1.57 18.94
C ALA A 96 7.28 0.13 19.43
N PRO A 97 6.03 -0.18 19.81
CA PRO A 97 5.63 -1.54 20.15
C PRO A 97 5.84 -2.48 18.96
N THR A 98 6.44 -3.65 19.19
CA THR A 98 6.78 -4.59 18.12
C THR A 98 5.85 -5.79 18.13
N ILE A 99 5.03 -5.93 17.09
CA ILE A 99 4.22 -7.13 16.83
C ILE A 99 5.04 -8.08 15.94
N VAL A 100 5.31 -9.30 16.43
CA VAL A 100 6.17 -10.29 15.76
C VAL A 100 5.33 -11.47 15.26
N ALA A 101 4.98 -11.44 13.97
CA ALA A 101 4.22 -12.49 13.31
C ALA A 101 5.03 -13.77 13.10
N ASN A 102 4.41 -14.93 13.33
CA ASN A 102 5.02 -16.24 13.14
C ASN A 102 4.26 -17.09 12.10
N GLY A 103 4.30 -16.69 10.83
CA GLY A 103 3.54 -17.37 9.76
C GLY A 103 2.04 -17.08 9.83
N VAL A 104 1.67 -15.85 10.17
CA VAL A 104 0.30 -15.32 10.19
C VAL A 104 0.29 -13.90 9.63
N ILE A 105 -0.90 -13.38 9.29
CA ILE A 105 -1.12 -11.96 8.98
C ILE A 105 -1.44 -11.24 10.32
N PRO A 106 -0.59 -10.32 10.82
CA PRO A 106 -0.82 -9.66 12.11
C PRO A 106 -1.89 -8.56 12.03
N LEU A 107 -2.00 -7.83 10.92
CA LEU A 107 -3.09 -6.87 10.73
C LEU A 107 -3.95 -7.29 9.53
N ASN A 108 -4.98 -8.08 9.83
CA ASN A 108 -5.79 -8.77 8.84
C ASN A 108 -7.21 -8.21 8.75
N PHE A 109 -7.35 -7.00 8.21
CA PHE A 109 -8.66 -6.37 8.01
C PHE A 109 -9.41 -7.08 6.89
N GLN A 110 -10.39 -7.88 7.28
CA GLN A 110 -11.30 -8.57 6.36
C GLN A 110 -12.56 -9.02 7.06
N ASN A 111 -13.70 -8.81 6.40
CA ASN A 111 -14.92 -9.53 6.72
C ASN A 111 -14.98 -10.86 5.94
N GLY A 112 -15.76 -11.82 6.44
CA GLY A 112 -15.91 -13.15 5.83
C GLY A 112 -17.24 -13.30 5.08
N GLY A 113 -17.22 -14.01 3.95
CA GLY A 113 -18.40 -14.27 3.13
C GLY A 113 -18.47 -13.35 1.91
N THR A 114 -19.69 -12.90 1.56
CA THR A 114 -19.87 -11.86 0.55
C THR A 114 -19.16 -10.58 0.95
N SER A 115 -18.78 -9.76 -0.03
CA SER A 115 -18.15 -8.48 0.19
C SER A 115 -19.13 -7.48 0.78
N ARG A 116 -18.71 -6.77 1.84
CA ARG A 116 -19.52 -5.82 2.62
C ARG A 116 -18.61 -4.68 3.08
N ARG A 117 -19.12 -3.45 3.06
CA ARG A 117 -18.40 -2.28 3.59
C ARG A 117 -18.09 -2.46 5.08
N ASP A 118 -16.83 -2.69 5.38
CA ASP A 118 -16.21 -2.62 6.71
C ASP A 118 -15.26 -1.41 6.74
N GLY A 119 -14.80 -0.96 7.93
CA GLY A 119 -13.84 0.16 7.97
C GLY A 119 -13.85 1.07 9.19
N GLY A 120 -13.24 2.24 9.03
CA GLY A 120 -13.09 3.24 10.09
C GLY A 120 -11.97 2.89 11.05
N TYR A 121 -10.78 2.59 10.51
CA TYR A 121 -9.65 2.08 11.28
C TYR A 121 -8.45 3.02 11.22
N ILE A 122 -7.82 3.26 12.37
CA ILE A 122 -6.55 3.98 12.45
C ILE A 122 -5.53 3.02 13.06
N VAL A 123 -4.42 2.76 12.37
CA VAL A 123 -3.26 2.04 12.90
C VAL A 123 -2.08 2.97 12.85
N ARG A 124 -1.39 3.19 13.98
CA ARG A 124 -0.24 4.09 14.00
C ARG A 124 0.85 3.73 15.00
N ASN A 125 2.08 4.16 14.71
CA ASN A 125 3.25 4.03 15.60
C ASN A 125 3.58 2.57 15.99
N LEU A 126 3.35 1.58 15.11
CA LEU A 126 3.61 0.17 15.39
C LEU A 126 4.72 -0.38 14.48
N THR A 127 5.52 -1.30 15.02
CA THR A 127 6.47 -2.11 14.25
C THR A 127 5.87 -3.50 14.02
N LEU A 128 5.75 -3.93 12.77
CA LEU A 128 5.33 -5.26 12.35
C LEU A 128 6.55 -5.98 11.77
N LEU A 129 6.95 -7.08 12.40
CA LEU A 129 8.03 -7.95 11.91
C LEU A 129 7.48 -9.34 11.63
N SER A 130 7.95 -10.01 10.59
CA SER A 130 7.71 -11.45 10.41
C SER A 130 8.95 -12.29 10.69
N LYS A 131 8.76 -13.44 11.36
CA LYS A 131 9.79 -14.48 11.53
C LYS A 131 10.01 -15.32 10.25
N LYS A 132 9.17 -15.14 9.24
CA LYS A 132 9.17 -15.89 7.98
C LYS A 132 8.78 -14.96 6.84
N PHE A 133 9.43 -15.07 5.69
CA PHE A 133 9.07 -14.36 4.46
C PHE A 133 7.79 -14.92 3.80
N GLU A 134 6.73 -15.02 4.60
CA GLU A 134 5.41 -15.59 4.34
C GLU A 134 4.34 -14.53 4.64
N HIS A 135 3.15 -14.69 4.04
CA HIS A 135 1.97 -13.85 4.31
C HIS A 135 2.19 -12.33 4.17
N VAL A 136 1.30 -11.54 4.76
CA VAL A 136 1.21 -10.09 4.56
C VAL A 136 1.32 -9.38 5.91
N GLY A 137 1.97 -8.22 5.97
CA GLY A 137 1.99 -7.38 7.18
C GLY A 137 0.62 -6.78 7.48
N VAL A 138 0.07 -6.03 6.51
CA VAL A 138 -1.30 -5.48 6.55
C VAL A 138 -2.11 -5.97 5.35
N MET A 139 -3.17 -6.74 5.60
CA MET A 139 -4.16 -7.15 4.60
C MET A 139 -5.40 -6.26 4.71
N LEU A 140 -5.87 -5.77 3.57
CA LEU A 140 -7.18 -5.12 3.38
C LEU A 140 -7.92 -5.94 2.31
N TYR A 141 -9.02 -6.59 2.67
CA TYR A 141 -9.74 -7.48 1.75
C TYR A 141 -11.25 -7.48 2.02
N ASN A 142 -12.04 -7.58 0.93
CA ASN A 142 -13.49 -7.71 0.96
C ASN A 142 -14.26 -6.42 1.30
N ASP A 143 -13.85 -5.28 0.69
CA ASP A 143 -14.49 -3.94 0.83
C ASP A 143 -14.24 -3.33 2.21
N VAL A 144 -12.95 -3.19 2.54
CA VAL A 144 -12.47 -2.48 3.73
C VAL A 144 -12.18 -1.04 3.35
N ASN A 145 -12.74 -0.10 4.10
CA ASN A 145 -12.73 1.32 3.76
C ASN A 145 -12.24 2.19 4.91
N ASP A 146 -11.95 3.46 4.62
CA ASP A 146 -11.75 4.49 5.64
C ASP A 146 -10.65 4.07 6.64
N VAL A 147 -9.47 3.69 6.10
CA VAL A 147 -8.33 3.17 6.88
C VAL A 147 -7.15 4.13 6.80
N THR A 148 -6.59 4.48 7.95
CA THR A 148 -5.31 5.20 8.07
C THR A 148 -4.25 4.27 8.66
N LEU A 149 -3.14 4.14 7.95
CA LEU A 149 -1.91 3.44 8.35
C LEU A 149 -0.79 4.49 8.43
N ASP A 150 -0.41 4.92 9.63
CA ASP A 150 0.48 6.08 9.82
C ASP A 150 1.70 5.76 10.67
N ASN A 151 2.90 6.11 10.23
CA ASN A 151 4.15 5.87 10.96
C ASN A 151 4.30 4.39 11.41
N LEU A 152 4.12 3.46 10.45
CA LEU A 152 4.34 2.03 10.66
C LEU A 152 5.73 1.61 10.16
N HIS A 153 6.34 0.63 10.82
CA HIS A 153 7.49 -0.12 10.27
C HIS A 153 7.02 -1.51 9.90
N ILE A 154 7.17 -1.94 8.65
CA ILE A 154 6.66 -3.23 8.15
C ILE A 154 7.78 -3.99 7.44
N GLU A 155 8.22 -5.09 8.03
CA GLU A 155 9.42 -5.80 7.60
C GLU A 155 9.32 -7.33 7.60
N GLY A 156 9.91 -7.95 6.58
CA GLY A 156 10.18 -9.39 6.52
C GLY A 156 9.00 -10.25 6.07
N PHE A 157 7.89 -9.67 5.59
CA PHE A 157 6.74 -10.41 5.10
C PHE A 157 6.94 -10.88 3.65
N ASN A 158 6.00 -11.67 3.13
CA ASN A 158 5.94 -11.89 1.68
C ASN A 158 5.44 -10.62 0.97
N VAL A 159 4.48 -9.90 1.56
CA VAL A 159 4.01 -8.58 1.12
C VAL A 159 3.90 -7.64 2.32
N GLY A 160 4.35 -6.39 2.21
CA GLY A 160 4.20 -5.39 3.28
C GLY A 160 2.74 -5.02 3.53
N VAL A 161 2.11 -4.36 2.56
CA VAL A 161 0.68 -3.99 2.56
C VAL A 161 0.01 -4.56 1.31
N TYR A 162 -1.12 -5.24 1.46
CA TYR A 162 -1.93 -5.76 0.36
C TYR A 162 -3.36 -5.20 0.41
N SER A 163 -3.68 -4.29 -0.51
CA SER A 163 -5.06 -3.88 -0.82
C SER A 163 -5.68 -4.85 -1.83
N ALA A 164 -6.08 -6.01 -1.33
CA ALA A 164 -6.63 -7.10 -2.13
C ALA A 164 -8.07 -6.81 -2.58
N GLY A 165 -8.57 -7.65 -3.48
CA GLY A 165 -9.91 -7.53 -4.05
C GLY A 165 -11.01 -7.96 -3.08
N ALA A 166 -12.11 -8.48 -3.64
CA ALA A 166 -13.25 -8.89 -2.84
C ALA A 166 -14.00 -10.09 -3.44
N ASN A 167 -14.80 -10.75 -2.61
CA ASN A 167 -15.80 -11.72 -3.03
C ASN A 167 -16.98 -11.03 -3.74
N GLN A 168 -17.98 -11.82 -4.11
CA GLN A 168 -19.25 -11.32 -4.65
C GLN A 168 -19.87 -10.28 -3.70
N PRO A 169 -20.31 -9.11 -4.20
CA PRO A 169 -20.80 -8.01 -3.37
C PRO A 169 -22.20 -8.27 -2.83
N GLU A 170 -22.47 -7.77 -1.63
CA GLU A 170 -23.83 -7.55 -1.16
C GLU A 170 -24.27 -6.09 -1.38
N GLY A 171 -25.53 -5.79 -1.03
CA GLY A 171 -26.10 -4.45 -1.22
C GLY A 171 -25.30 -3.37 -0.50
N GLY A 172 -24.69 -2.47 -1.28
CA GLY A 172 -23.85 -1.38 -0.77
C GLY A 172 -22.35 -1.60 -0.90
N SER A 173 -21.90 -2.79 -1.29
CA SER A 173 -20.49 -3.08 -1.60
C SER A 173 -20.16 -2.74 -3.06
N ASN A 174 -18.97 -2.17 -3.30
CA ASN A 174 -18.42 -1.89 -4.64
C ASN A 174 -17.26 -2.83 -5.04
N GLN A 175 -16.91 -3.79 -4.16
CA GLN A 175 -15.78 -4.74 -4.29
C GLN A 175 -14.37 -4.12 -4.27
N ALA A 176 -14.25 -2.82 -4.05
CA ALA A 176 -12.99 -2.13 -3.85
C ALA A 176 -12.78 -1.84 -2.37
N ASN A 177 -11.53 -1.69 -1.97
CA ASN A 177 -11.20 -0.94 -0.77
C ASN A 177 -11.19 0.56 -1.16
N ASP A 178 -11.79 1.45 -0.37
CA ASP A 178 -11.81 2.88 -0.63
C ASP A 178 -11.22 3.70 0.53
N ARG A 179 -10.62 4.86 0.21
CA ARG A 179 -10.14 5.87 1.19
C ARG A 179 -9.13 5.25 2.15
N ILE A 180 -8.11 4.63 1.56
CA ILE A 180 -6.96 4.06 2.27
C ILE A 180 -5.81 5.07 2.25
N PHE A 181 -5.30 5.39 3.43
CA PHE A 181 -4.20 6.32 3.65
C PHE A 181 -3.02 5.52 4.22
N LEU A 182 -1.89 5.47 3.52
CA LEU A 182 -0.62 4.94 4.02
C LEU A 182 0.37 6.11 4.07
N THR A 183 0.75 6.54 5.27
CA THR A 183 1.56 7.74 5.48
C THR A 183 2.74 7.50 6.40
N ASN A 184 3.83 8.25 6.17
CA ASN A 184 4.99 8.35 7.07
C ASN A 184 5.64 7.00 7.43
N SER A 185 5.40 5.94 6.65
CA SER A 185 5.71 4.56 7.03
C SER A 185 6.95 4.03 6.32
N THR A 186 7.62 3.06 6.95
CA THR A 186 8.79 2.34 6.44
C THR A 186 8.38 0.91 6.10
N ILE A 187 8.48 0.52 4.83
CA ILE A 187 8.08 -0.79 4.33
C ILE A 187 9.27 -1.43 3.62
N ILE A 188 9.96 -2.35 4.28
CA ILE A 188 11.29 -2.82 3.86
C ILE A 188 11.46 -4.33 3.90
N ASN A 189 12.37 -4.85 3.09
CA ASN A 189 12.77 -6.27 3.10
C ASN A 189 11.57 -7.24 2.96
N ASN A 190 10.52 -6.87 2.21
CA ASN A 190 9.39 -7.76 1.94
C ASN A 190 9.62 -8.53 0.63
N ARG A 191 9.45 -9.85 0.67
CA ARG A 191 9.95 -10.76 -0.37
C ARG A 191 9.41 -10.49 -1.76
N LYS A 192 8.10 -10.22 -1.90
CA LYS A 192 7.45 -9.98 -3.19
C LYS A 192 7.09 -8.53 -3.48
N GLN A 193 6.44 -7.84 -2.54
CA GLN A 193 6.01 -6.46 -2.72
C GLN A 193 6.06 -5.67 -1.40
N GLY A 194 6.42 -4.39 -1.47
CA GLY A 194 6.19 -3.44 -0.38
C GLY A 194 4.71 -3.06 -0.31
N TRP A 195 4.16 -2.60 -1.44
CA TRP A 195 2.73 -2.45 -1.66
C TRP A 195 2.26 -3.34 -2.82
N LEU A 196 1.17 -4.07 -2.60
CA LEU A 196 0.41 -4.78 -3.63
C LEU A 196 -1.05 -4.34 -3.61
N GLY A 197 -1.66 -4.20 -4.78
CA GLY A 197 -3.11 -4.12 -4.92
C GLY A 197 -3.65 -2.75 -5.35
N GLY A 198 -4.98 -2.64 -5.38
CA GLY A 198 -5.71 -1.45 -5.80
C GLY A 198 -6.76 -0.99 -4.81
N CYS A 199 -7.11 0.29 -4.86
CA CYS A 199 -8.16 0.90 -4.05
C CYS A 199 -8.65 2.21 -4.70
N ASN A 200 -9.78 2.76 -4.23
CA ASN A 200 -10.27 4.07 -4.70
C ASN A 200 -9.95 5.18 -3.70
N ASP A 201 -9.77 6.41 -4.19
CA ASP A 201 -9.63 7.61 -3.35
C ASP A 201 -8.47 7.50 -2.33
N CYS A 202 -7.41 6.80 -2.73
CA CYS A 202 -6.29 6.44 -1.86
C CYS A 202 -5.13 7.44 -1.89
N VAL A 203 -4.38 7.47 -0.79
CA VAL A 203 -3.18 8.28 -0.62
C VAL A 203 -2.07 7.42 -0.02
N ILE A 204 -1.01 7.20 -0.79
CA ILE A 204 0.23 6.60 -0.33
C ILE A 204 1.26 7.72 -0.37
N ASP A 205 1.50 8.36 0.78
CA ASP A 205 2.26 9.62 0.86
C ASP A 205 3.41 9.58 1.87
N ASN A 206 4.58 10.12 1.50
CA ASN A 206 5.74 10.27 2.39
C ASN A 206 6.21 8.95 3.06
N ASN A 207 6.22 7.84 2.32
CA ASN A 207 6.70 6.54 2.80
C ASN A 207 8.09 6.18 2.25
N HIS A 208 8.79 5.32 2.98
CA HIS A 208 10.07 4.73 2.59
C HIS A 208 9.91 3.26 2.22
N PHE A 209 10.20 2.92 0.97
CA PHE A 209 10.09 1.57 0.40
C PHE A 209 11.48 1.07 -0.03
N GLU A 210 12.10 0.16 0.73
CA GLU A 210 13.47 -0.30 0.47
C GLU A 210 13.59 -1.82 0.39
N ASN A 211 14.29 -2.31 -0.65
CA ASN A 211 14.64 -3.72 -0.80
C ASN A 211 13.41 -4.66 -0.74
N ASN A 212 12.30 -4.26 -1.36
CA ASN A 212 11.16 -5.15 -1.57
C ASN A 212 11.21 -5.79 -2.97
N GLY A 213 10.64 -6.99 -3.08
CA GLY A 213 10.53 -7.72 -4.35
C GLY A 213 11.74 -8.56 -4.76
N PHE A 214 12.64 -8.88 -3.84
CA PHE A 214 13.82 -9.73 -4.09
C PHE A 214 13.50 -11.23 -4.33
N GLY A 215 12.22 -11.63 -4.32
CA GLY A 215 11.79 -13.02 -4.41
C GLY A 215 11.90 -13.66 -5.80
N THR A 216 11.74 -12.88 -6.88
CA THR A 216 11.92 -13.27 -8.29
C THR A 216 12.05 -12.03 -9.18
N ALA A 217 12.80 -12.10 -10.28
CA ALA A 217 13.00 -10.97 -11.19
C ALA A 217 11.71 -10.56 -11.93
N ILE A 218 10.81 -11.54 -12.12
CA ILE A 218 9.52 -11.37 -12.80
C ILE A 218 8.42 -11.52 -11.74
N PHE A 219 7.40 -10.66 -11.80
CA PHE A 219 6.23 -10.56 -10.91
C PHE A 219 6.44 -9.91 -9.54
N ASP A 220 7.66 -9.87 -9.01
CA ASP A 220 7.95 -9.20 -7.73
C ASP A 220 8.51 -7.78 -7.98
N HIS A 221 8.02 -6.81 -7.20
CA HIS A 221 8.15 -5.36 -7.45
C HIS A 221 8.29 -4.60 -6.13
N ASN A 222 8.83 -3.38 -6.14
CA ASN A 222 8.83 -2.59 -4.90
C ASN A 222 7.40 -2.11 -4.57
N VAL A 223 6.71 -1.55 -5.58
CA VAL A 223 5.29 -1.17 -5.53
C VAL A 223 4.55 -1.69 -6.78
N TYR A 224 3.42 -2.37 -6.57
CA TYR A 224 2.53 -2.90 -7.61
C TYR A 224 1.10 -2.40 -7.37
N ILE A 225 0.66 -1.45 -8.17
CA ILE A 225 -0.75 -1.01 -8.20
C ILE A 225 -1.50 -1.86 -9.22
N ASP A 226 -2.68 -2.36 -8.86
CA ASP A 226 -3.45 -3.23 -9.75
C ASP A 226 -4.96 -2.98 -9.70
N SER A 227 -5.69 -3.63 -10.61
CA SER A 227 -7.11 -3.91 -10.41
C SER A 227 -7.26 -5.31 -9.84
N PRO A 228 -7.47 -5.48 -8.52
CA PRO A 228 -7.40 -6.80 -7.90
C PRO A 228 -8.63 -7.67 -8.23
N VAL A 229 -9.76 -7.05 -8.57
CA VAL A 229 -10.91 -7.72 -9.19
C VAL A 229 -10.69 -7.74 -10.71
N LYS A 230 -10.42 -8.92 -11.26
CA LYS A 230 -10.15 -9.13 -12.70
C LYS A 230 -11.44 -9.16 -13.52
N SER A 231 -12.12 -8.01 -13.61
CA SER A 231 -13.32 -7.80 -14.43
C SER A 231 -13.21 -6.53 -15.26
N GLN A 232 -13.71 -6.54 -16.50
CA GLN A 232 -13.71 -5.37 -17.38
C GLN A 232 -14.64 -4.24 -16.89
N ASP A 233 -15.62 -4.58 -16.05
CA ASP A 233 -16.54 -3.61 -15.43
C ASP A 233 -15.97 -2.97 -14.15
N PHE A 234 -14.88 -3.53 -13.61
CA PHE A 234 -14.21 -3.03 -12.40
C PHE A 234 -13.05 -2.10 -12.77
N TYR A 235 -12.86 -1.04 -11.99
CA TYR A 235 -11.74 -0.13 -12.13
C TYR A 235 -11.43 0.54 -10.79
N ASN A 236 -10.16 0.88 -10.57
CA ASN A 236 -9.75 1.72 -9.45
C ASN A 236 -9.60 3.18 -9.89
N ARG A 237 -9.76 4.13 -8.95
CA ARG A 237 -9.67 5.56 -9.29
C ARG A 237 -9.08 6.46 -8.20
N ASN A 238 -8.62 7.65 -8.60
CA ASN A 238 -8.24 8.74 -7.71
C ASN A 238 -7.14 8.33 -6.71
N ILE A 239 -6.14 7.58 -7.21
CA ILE A 239 -5.00 7.10 -6.44
C ILE A 239 -3.90 8.16 -6.47
N ARG A 240 -3.42 8.56 -5.29
CA ARG A 240 -2.24 9.43 -5.12
C ARG A 240 -1.10 8.62 -4.55
N PHE A 241 0.03 8.62 -5.26
CA PHE A 241 1.29 8.08 -4.79
C PHE A 241 2.33 9.21 -4.79
N THR A 242 2.56 9.80 -3.63
CA THR A 242 3.22 11.10 -3.52
C THR A 242 4.36 11.15 -2.51
N ASN A 243 5.42 11.92 -2.81
CA ASN A 243 6.54 12.16 -1.89
C ASN A 243 7.25 10.90 -1.32
N ASN A 244 7.05 9.72 -1.90
CA ASN A 244 7.64 8.48 -1.40
C ASN A 244 9.09 8.33 -1.87
N THR A 245 9.90 7.58 -1.12
CA THR A 245 11.26 7.18 -1.50
C THR A 245 11.30 5.68 -1.74
N LEU A 246 11.70 5.26 -2.95
CA LEU A 246 11.81 3.85 -3.38
C LEU A 246 13.28 3.53 -3.68
N LEU A 247 13.86 2.62 -2.91
CA LEU A 247 15.27 2.19 -3.02
C LEU A 247 15.40 0.69 -3.27
N TYR A 248 16.42 0.31 -4.05
CA TYR A 248 16.91 -1.07 -4.18
C TYR A 248 15.81 -2.07 -4.60
N SER A 249 15.08 -1.75 -5.65
CA SER A 249 13.86 -2.44 -6.07
C SER A 249 14.14 -3.78 -6.75
N THR A 250 13.34 -4.81 -6.46
CA THR A 250 13.43 -6.14 -7.11
C THR A 250 14.89 -6.65 -7.19
N ARG A 251 15.59 -6.59 -6.05
CA ARG A 251 17.04 -6.89 -5.98
C ARG A 251 17.30 -8.39 -5.97
N VAL A 252 17.34 -8.99 -7.16
CA VAL A 252 17.57 -10.42 -7.37
C VAL A 252 19.00 -10.65 -7.82
N ASP A 253 19.70 -11.61 -7.20
CA ASP A 253 21.14 -11.86 -7.40
C ASP A 253 22.01 -10.59 -7.24
N GLY A 254 21.59 -9.69 -6.33
CA GLY A 254 22.27 -8.43 -6.02
C GLY A 254 22.03 -7.29 -7.01
N LEU A 255 21.22 -7.49 -8.06
CA LEU A 255 20.86 -6.51 -9.09
C LEU A 255 19.36 -6.18 -9.07
N CYS A 256 18.96 -4.94 -9.32
CA CYS A 256 17.58 -4.64 -9.70
C CYS A 256 17.23 -5.38 -11.01
N GLN A 257 16.16 -6.16 -11.03
CA GLN A 257 15.73 -6.94 -12.21
C GLN A 257 14.25 -6.79 -12.59
N GLY A 258 13.52 -5.85 -11.98
CA GLY A 258 12.11 -5.57 -12.31
C GLY A 258 11.76 -4.09 -12.20
N ALA A 259 10.48 -3.76 -12.43
CA ALA A 259 10.01 -2.38 -12.27
C ALA A 259 9.91 -1.99 -10.79
N SER A 260 10.43 -0.81 -10.43
CA SER A 260 10.32 -0.26 -9.08
C SER A 260 8.87 0.07 -8.73
N PHE A 261 8.20 0.81 -9.63
CA PHE A 261 6.79 1.13 -9.54
C PHE A 261 6.09 0.64 -10.80
N VAL A 262 5.16 -0.30 -10.67
CA VAL A 262 4.37 -0.84 -11.79
C VAL A 262 2.88 -0.70 -11.53
N VAL A 263 2.13 -0.47 -12.62
CA VAL A 263 0.68 -0.34 -12.61
C VAL A 263 0.10 -1.17 -13.74
N HIS A 264 -0.83 -2.06 -13.37
CA HIS A 264 -1.60 -2.87 -14.30
C HIS A 264 -3.11 -2.77 -13.97
N GLY A 265 -3.99 -3.25 -14.84
CA GLY A 265 -5.44 -3.20 -14.68
C GLY A 265 -6.14 -2.04 -15.39
N ILE A 266 -7.27 -1.60 -14.83
CA ILE A 266 -8.11 -0.51 -15.35
C ILE A 266 -8.12 0.60 -14.30
N ILE A 267 -7.36 1.65 -14.53
CA ILE A 267 -7.09 2.70 -13.54
C ILE A 267 -7.50 4.07 -14.09
N LYS A 268 -8.12 4.90 -13.25
CA LYS A 268 -8.51 6.27 -13.58
C LYS A 268 -7.92 7.27 -12.59
N ASP A 269 -7.58 8.47 -13.03
CA ASP A 269 -7.15 9.56 -12.14
C ASP A 269 -5.99 9.14 -11.21
N LEU A 270 -4.89 8.67 -11.80
CA LEU A 270 -3.68 8.24 -11.07
C LEU A 270 -2.65 9.39 -11.06
N TYR A 271 -2.17 9.71 -9.86
CA TYR A 271 -1.18 10.76 -9.62
C TYR A 271 0.07 10.16 -8.99
N ILE A 272 1.21 10.25 -9.69
CA ILE A 272 2.54 9.84 -9.22
C ILE A 272 3.37 11.12 -9.15
N ASP A 273 3.45 11.74 -7.96
CA ASP A 273 4.01 13.11 -7.81
C ASP A 273 5.11 13.22 -6.75
N GLY A 274 6.23 13.88 -7.09
CA GLY A 274 7.27 14.24 -6.11
C GLY A 274 8.07 13.07 -5.51
N ASN A 275 7.95 11.86 -6.05
CA ASN A 275 8.64 10.67 -5.50
C ASN A 275 10.13 10.64 -5.89
N ILE A 276 10.95 10.00 -5.05
CA ILE A 276 12.34 9.65 -5.34
C ILE A 276 12.39 8.15 -5.63
N ILE A 277 12.93 7.75 -6.78
CA ILE A 277 13.18 6.35 -7.13
C ILE A 277 14.66 6.22 -7.44
N ARG A 278 15.39 5.36 -6.73
CA ARG A 278 16.84 5.25 -6.88
C ARG A 278 17.34 3.82 -6.75
N GLU A 279 18.15 3.42 -7.73
CA GLU A 279 18.91 2.19 -7.71
C GLU A 279 20.41 2.45 -7.51
N GLU A 280 21.13 1.46 -6.98
CA GLU A 280 22.57 1.54 -6.73
C GLU A 280 23.34 1.45 -8.07
N ALA A 281 24.23 2.41 -8.35
CA ALA A 281 25.00 2.44 -9.58
C ALA A 281 25.80 1.13 -9.80
N GLY A 282 25.68 0.54 -11.00
CA GLY A 282 26.31 -0.75 -11.31
C GLY A 282 25.60 -1.98 -10.72
N LYS A 283 24.45 -1.81 -10.05
CA LYS A 283 23.60 -2.91 -9.54
C LYS A 283 22.26 -3.00 -10.25
N VAL A 284 22.25 -2.71 -11.55
CA VAL A 284 21.03 -2.51 -12.33
C VAL A 284 21.06 -3.42 -13.55
N GLY A 285 20.10 -4.34 -13.62
CA GLY A 285 19.93 -5.25 -14.75
C GLY A 285 19.10 -4.63 -15.89
N GLN A 286 19.14 -5.26 -17.07
CA GLN A 286 18.39 -4.82 -18.26
C GLN A 286 16.86 -4.89 -18.11
N HIS A 287 16.37 -5.58 -17.07
CA HIS A 287 14.94 -5.69 -16.76
C HIS A 287 14.49 -4.70 -15.67
N CYS A 288 15.42 -3.94 -15.07
CA CYS A 288 15.11 -2.92 -14.08
C CYS A 288 14.46 -1.69 -14.72
N TRP A 289 13.24 -1.31 -14.31
CA TRP A 289 12.51 -0.15 -14.84
C TRP A 289 12.12 0.79 -13.68
N GLY A 290 11.96 2.10 -13.95
CA GLY A 290 11.52 3.08 -12.96
C GLY A 290 10.01 3.02 -12.70
N ILE A 291 9.26 3.81 -13.47
CA ILE A 291 7.78 3.87 -13.42
C ILE A 291 7.21 3.24 -14.70
N ALA A 292 6.28 2.30 -14.55
CA ALA A 292 5.64 1.60 -15.67
C ALA A 292 4.11 1.55 -15.48
N VAL A 293 3.35 2.18 -16.38
CA VAL A 293 1.88 2.24 -16.35
C VAL A 293 1.32 1.68 -17.66
N ASP A 294 1.17 0.36 -17.74
CA ASP A 294 1.06 -0.33 -19.03
C ASP A 294 0.38 -1.71 -18.95
N PRO A 295 -0.07 -2.32 -20.08
CA PRO A 295 -0.83 -3.57 -20.04
C PRO A 295 -0.01 -4.82 -19.68
N GLY A 296 -0.20 -5.40 -18.49
CA GLY A 296 0.54 -6.58 -18.01
C GLY A 296 -0.30 -7.86 -17.84
N ASN A 297 -1.61 -7.84 -18.06
CA ASN A 297 -2.53 -8.92 -17.72
C ASN A 297 -3.46 -9.34 -18.87
N GLN A 298 -4.38 -10.27 -18.57
CA GLN A 298 -5.41 -10.77 -19.50
C GLN A 298 -6.62 -9.82 -19.65
N LEU A 299 -6.64 -8.67 -18.98
CA LEU A 299 -7.70 -7.67 -19.09
C LEU A 299 -7.47 -6.77 -20.32
N ASP A 300 -8.53 -6.12 -20.81
CA ASP A 300 -8.40 -5.00 -21.76
C ASP A 300 -8.08 -3.72 -20.95
N GLU A 301 -6.86 -3.71 -20.42
CA GLU A 301 -6.27 -2.71 -19.52
C GLU A 301 -6.23 -1.32 -20.15
N SER A 302 -6.49 -0.30 -19.32
CA SER A 302 -6.49 1.09 -19.74
C SER A 302 -6.25 2.04 -18.58
N PHE A 303 -5.55 3.13 -18.86
CA PHE A 303 -5.12 4.12 -17.87
C PHE A 303 -5.61 5.50 -18.32
N VAL A 304 -6.56 6.11 -17.61
CA VAL A 304 -7.23 7.35 -18.06
C VAL A 304 -7.08 8.45 -17.01
N GLY A 305 -6.51 9.61 -17.38
CA GLY A 305 -6.22 10.68 -16.44
C GLY A 305 -4.98 10.34 -15.61
N LEU A 306 -3.83 10.23 -16.27
CA LEU A 306 -2.56 9.92 -15.63
C LEU A 306 -1.70 11.18 -15.49
N THR A 307 -1.21 11.43 -14.28
CA THR A 307 -0.23 12.50 -14.01
C THR A 307 1.01 11.90 -13.38
N ILE A 308 2.16 12.08 -14.02
CA ILE A 308 3.49 11.69 -13.50
C ILE A 308 4.34 12.96 -13.46
N THR A 309 4.50 13.54 -12.27
CA THR A 309 5.11 14.87 -12.12
C THR A 309 6.14 14.99 -11.00
N ASN A 310 7.09 15.91 -11.13
CA ASN A 310 8.07 16.26 -10.08
C ASN A 310 8.92 15.09 -9.52
N ASN A 311 8.89 13.90 -10.13
CA ASN A 311 9.60 12.72 -9.63
C ASN A 311 11.10 12.80 -9.98
N LYS A 312 11.95 12.20 -9.16
CA LYS A 312 13.40 12.10 -9.35
C LYS A 312 13.80 10.62 -9.47
N LEU A 313 14.21 10.21 -10.66
CA LEU A 313 14.57 8.83 -10.99
C LEU A 313 16.09 8.75 -11.21
N PHE A 314 16.77 7.90 -10.46
CA PHE A 314 18.22 7.76 -10.45
C PHE A 314 18.65 6.33 -10.73
N ASN A 315 19.45 6.12 -11.77
CA ASN A 315 19.99 4.81 -12.18
C ASN A 315 18.91 3.73 -12.40
N VAL A 316 17.66 4.12 -12.59
CA VAL A 316 16.60 3.23 -13.08
C VAL A 316 17.03 2.67 -14.43
N GLY A 317 16.87 1.36 -14.64
CA GLY A 317 17.56 0.64 -15.71
C GLY A 317 17.02 0.92 -17.11
N ASN A 318 16.57 -0.10 -17.84
CA ASN A 318 16.26 0.02 -19.26
C ASN A 318 15.23 1.12 -19.60
N LEU A 319 14.29 1.41 -18.70
CA LEU A 319 13.24 2.42 -18.90
C LEU A 319 13.09 3.30 -17.66
N GLY A 320 13.06 4.63 -17.85
CA GLY A 320 12.77 5.60 -16.80
C GLY A 320 11.27 5.69 -16.48
N ILE A 321 10.49 6.27 -17.39
CA ILE A 321 9.03 6.38 -17.28
C ILE A 321 8.38 5.79 -18.53
N GLY A 322 7.49 4.83 -18.34
CA GLY A 322 6.71 4.17 -19.39
C GLY A 322 5.21 4.32 -19.20
N CYS A 323 4.50 4.54 -20.30
CA CYS A 323 3.05 4.37 -20.37
C CYS A 323 2.66 3.59 -21.62
N ALA A 324 1.61 2.78 -21.60
CA ALA A 324 0.95 2.25 -22.80
C ALA A 324 -0.55 2.04 -22.55
N SER A 325 -1.40 2.21 -23.57
CA SER A 325 -2.86 2.29 -23.39
C SER A 325 -3.27 3.39 -22.40
N CYS A 326 -2.72 4.59 -22.60
CA CYS A 326 -2.86 5.73 -21.69
C CYS A 326 -3.54 6.94 -22.34
N LYS A 327 -4.66 7.39 -21.79
CA LYS A 327 -5.44 8.55 -22.28
C LYS A 327 -5.42 9.70 -21.30
N ASN A 328 -5.32 10.93 -21.80
CA ASN A 328 -5.26 12.16 -20.98
C ASN A 328 -4.07 12.09 -20.01
N VAL A 329 -2.86 12.16 -20.55
CA VAL A 329 -1.62 11.89 -19.82
C VAL A 329 -0.79 13.16 -19.72
N LEU A 330 -0.27 13.45 -18.53
CA LEU A 330 0.74 14.47 -18.29
C LEU A 330 1.99 13.81 -17.68
N ILE A 331 3.11 13.84 -18.39
CA ILE A 331 4.44 13.49 -17.86
C ILE A 331 5.26 14.77 -17.84
N ALA A 332 5.42 15.41 -16.68
CA ALA A 332 6.03 16.74 -16.63
C ALA A 332 6.90 17.04 -15.42
N ASP A 333 7.88 17.91 -15.62
CA ASP A 333 8.69 18.47 -14.54
C ASP A 333 9.49 17.38 -13.74
N ASN A 334 9.68 16.19 -14.33
CA ASN A 334 10.45 15.08 -13.73
C ASN A 334 11.95 15.19 -14.05
N ILE A 335 12.80 14.61 -13.20
CA ILE A 335 14.25 14.48 -13.40
C ILE A 335 14.60 13.00 -13.52
N ILE A 336 15.28 12.60 -14.60
CA ILE A 336 15.75 11.23 -14.85
C ILE A 336 17.26 11.29 -15.11
N VAL A 337 18.07 10.61 -14.29
CA VAL A 337 19.53 10.59 -14.42
C VAL A 337 20.06 9.17 -14.33
N ASP A 338 20.85 8.76 -15.33
CA ASP A 338 21.58 7.50 -15.34
C ASP A 338 23.09 7.76 -15.36
N GLU A 339 23.72 7.54 -14.20
CA GLU A 339 25.18 7.48 -14.12
C GLU A 339 25.72 6.08 -14.45
N GLY A 340 24.88 5.05 -14.29
CA GLY A 340 25.22 3.63 -14.41
C GLY A 340 25.43 3.10 -15.83
N ASN A 341 25.11 3.88 -16.87
CA ASN A 341 25.23 3.48 -18.29
C ASN A 341 24.34 2.26 -18.60
N VAL A 342 23.06 2.35 -18.19
CA VAL A 342 22.05 1.30 -18.34
C VAL A 342 20.74 1.79 -18.96
N LEU A 343 20.47 3.11 -18.93
CA LEU A 343 19.21 3.68 -19.38
C LEU A 343 19.09 3.71 -20.91
N ARG A 344 18.22 2.85 -21.45
CA ARG A 344 17.93 2.83 -22.89
C ARG A 344 16.91 3.89 -23.29
N THR A 345 15.91 4.16 -22.44
CA THR A 345 14.90 5.17 -22.76
C THR A 345 14.47 5.93 -21.52
N GLY A 346 14.61 7.26 -21.54
CA GLY A 346 14.18 8.13 -20.45
C GLY A 346 12.66 8.09 -20.27
N ILE A 347 11.92 8.48 -21.32
CA ILE A 347 10.44 8.43 -21.34
C ILE A 347 9.97 7.71 -22.61
N ALA A 348 9.01 6.77 -22.50
CA ALA A 348 8.44 6.07 -23.66
C ALA A 348 6.90 6.03 -23.62
N VAL A 349 6.26 6.48 -24.71
CA VAL A 349 4.79 6.38 -24.88
C VAL A 349 4.44 6.02 -26.33
N PRO A 350 3.68 4.93 -26.58
CA PRO A 350 3.59 3.76 -25.72
C PRO A 350 4.98 3.13 -25.49
N ASN A 351 5.25 2.60 -24.30
CA ASN A 351 6.48 1.87 -23.97
C ASN A 351 6.46 0.41 -24.46
N LYS A 352 5.28 -0.20 -24.57
CA LYS A 352 5.06 -1.57 -25.07
C LYS A 352 3.75 -1.68 -25.87
N THR A 353 3.35 -2.90 -26.24
CA THR A 353 2.11 -3.14 -26.99
C THR A 353 0.88 -2.61 -26.24
N GLU A 354 -0.03 -1.99 -26.99
CA GLU A 354 -1.27 -1.40 -26.46
C GLU A 354 -2.48 -2.31 -26.67
N ASN A 355 -3.35 -2.35 -25.66
CA ASN A 355 -4.68 -2.94 -25.65
C ASN A 355 -5.69 -2.11 -26.48
N SER A 356 -7.01 -2.32 -26.34
CA SER A 356 -8.01 -1.65 -27.21
C SER A 356 -7.95 -0.13 -27.13
N LEU A 357 -7.72 0.41 -25.93
CA LEU A 357 -7.43 1.85 -25.77
C LEU A 357 -6.00 2.13 -26.28
N LYS A 358 -5.89 3.05 -27.24
CA LYS A 358 -4.61 3.55 -27.75
C LYS A 358 -4.26 4.87 -27.07
N SER A 359 -2.97 5.11 -26.84
CA SER A 359 -2.54 6.32 -26.16
C SER A 359 -2.93 7.56 -26.96
N GLU A 360 -3.54 8.53 -26.29
CA GLU A 360 -4.09 9.74 -26.90
C GLU A 360 -4.16 10.88 -25.89
N ASN A 361 -4.07 12.13 -26.37
CA ASN A 361 -4.01 13.32 -25.51
C ASN A 361 -2.90 13.21 -24.45
N VAL A 362 -1.67 13.05 -24.93
CA VAL A 362 -0.45 12.89 -24.11
C VAL A 362 0.38 14.16 -24.21
N THR A 363 0.77 14.73 -23.07
CA THR A 363 1.70 15.85 -22.97
C THR A 363 2.95 15.43 -22.21
N ILE A 364 4.14 15.62 -22.81
CA ILE A 364 5.45 15.37 -22.20
C ILE A 364 6.23 16.68 -22.19
N ARG A 365 6.38 17.34 -21.03
CA ARG A 365 6.97 18.68 -20.95
C ARG A 365 7.87 18.95 -19.77
N ASN A 366 8.83 19.87 -19.92
CA ASN A 366 9.71 20.35 -18.84
C ASN A 366 10.51 19.24 -18.11
N ASN A 367 10.61 18.03 -18.64
CA ASN A 367 11.39 16.95 -18.01
C ASN A 367 12.88 17.16 -18.29
N LYS A 368 13.73 16.83 -17.31
CA LYS A 368 15.19 16.81 -17.45
C LYS A 368 15.67 15.35 -17.53
N ILE A 369 16.34 14.98 -18.61
CA ILE A 369 16.81 13.61 -18.85
C ILE A 369 18.31 13.64 -19.12
N VAL A 370 19.10 12.92 -18.33
CA VAL A 370 20.55 12.79 -18.51
C VAL A 370 20.92 11.30 -18.54
N ALA A 371 21.36 10.80 -19.70
CA ALA A 371 21.65 9.38 -19.87
C ALA A 371 23.07 9.12 -20.39
N ASN A 372 23.83 8.32 -19.63
CA ASN A 372 25.18 7.88 -19.99
C ASN A 372 25.21 6.78 -21.08
N HIS A 373 24.08 6.22 -21.51
CA HIS A 373 24.12 5.08 -22.45
C HIS A 373 24.32 5.45 -23.92
N ASP A 374 25.33 4.83 -24.55
CA ASP A 374 25.60 4.83 -26.00
C ASP A 374 24.36 4.66 -26.91
N LEU A 375 23.33 3.91 -26.51
CA LEU A 375 22.09 3.78 -27.32
C LEU A 375 20.86 4.40 -26.63
N ALA A 376 21.07 5.36 -25.73
CA ALA A 376 19.99 6.04 -25.04
C ALA A 376 19.10 6.81 -26.03
N HIS A 377 17.80 6.74 -25.76
CA HIS A 377 16.78 7.65 -26.26
C HIS A 377 16.32 8.54 -25.10
N GLY A 378 16.29 9.85 -25.30
CA GLY A 378 15.71 10.75 -24.29
C GLY A 378 14.22 10.48 -24.15
N ILE A 379 13.49 10.68 -25.25
CA ILE A 379 12.05 10.38 -25.34
C ILE A 379 11.77 9.53 -26.60
N LEU A 380 10.93 8.50 -26.45
CA LEU A 380 10.45 7.65 -27.54
C LEU A 380 8.94 7.80 -27.72
N LEU A 381 8.54 8.34 -28.88
CA LEU A 381 7.15 8.65 -29.26
C LEU A 381 6.68 7.68 -30.34
N ARG A 382 5.65 6.88 -30.03
CA ARG A 382 5.08 5.85 -30.92
C ARG A 382 3.55 5.94 -30.92
N GLY A 383 2.84 4.86 -31.26
CA GLY A 383 1.37 4.82 -31.13
C GLY A 383 0.64 5.47 -32.30
N SER A 384 -0.68 5.66 -32.17
CA SER A 384 -1.57 6.02 -33.28
C SER A 384 -1.99 7.50 -33.34
N HIS A 385 -1.67 8.29 -32.32
CA HIS A 385 -2.08 9.70 -32.21
C HIS A 385 -0.88 10.59 -31.95
N GLU A 386 -0.94 11.84 -32.43
CA GLU A 386 0.06 12.87 -32.18
C GLU A 386 0.03 13.33 -30.71
N PHE A 387 1.19 13.64 -30.14
CA PHE A 387 1.37 14.05 -28.74
C PHE A 387 1.99 15.45 -28.63
N ASP A 388 1.78 16.14 -27.51
CA ASP A 388 2.41 17.44 -27.23
C ASP A 388 3.75 17.25 -26.50
N VAL A 389 4.89 17.55 -27.15
CA VAL A 389 6.22 17.29 -26.57
C VAL A 389 7.14 18.51 -26.65
N TYR A 390 7.28 19.25 -25.55
CA TYR A 390 7.99 20.55 -25.55
C TYR A 390 8.71 20.90 -24.25
N ASN A 391 9.69 21.79 -24.32
CA ASN A 391 10.50 22.30 -23.19
C ASN A 391 11.25 21.23 -22.39
N ASN A 392 11.42 20.00 -22.89
CA ASN A 392 12.24 18.99 -22.21
C ASN A 392 13.74 19.31 -22.44
N GLU A 393 14.57 19.09 -21.42
CA GLU A 393 16.03 19.22 -21.46
C GLU A 393 16.64 17.81 -21.48
N ILE A 394 17.25 17.42 -22.59
CA ILE A 394 17.74 16.06 -22.82
C ILE A 394 19.23 16.13 -23.12
N SER A 395 20.04 15.53 -22.25
CA SER A 395 21.49 15.44 -22.42
C SER A 395 21.92 13.98 -22.54
N LEU A 396 22.64 13.64 -23.61
CA LEU A 396 23.09 12.27 -23.90
C LEU A 396 24.63 12.22 -24.00
N SER A 397 25.25 11.15 -23.51
CA SER A 397 26.71 10.94 -23.64
C SER A 397 27.13 10.53 -25.06
N SER A 398 26.18 10.01 -25.84
CA SER A 398 26.48 9.16 -26.99
C SER A 398 26.82 9.93 -28.27
N THR A 399 27.80 9.40 -29.01
CA THR A 399 28.05 9.74 -30.42
C THR A 399 27.55 8.67 -31.39
N ASP A 400 26.88 7.61 -30.94
CA ASP A 400 26.34 6.55 -31.80
C ASP A 400 25.14 7.06 -32.61
N SER A 401 25.14 6.78 -33.92
CA SER A 401 24.12 7.21 -34.86
C SER A 401 22.72 6.63 -34.62
N ARG A 402 22.55 5.74 -33.63
CA ARG A 402 21.28 5.16 -33.18
C ARG A 402 20.73 5.81 -31.90
N SER A 403 21.55 6.55 -31.14
CA SER A 403 21.08 7.36 -30.03
C SER A 403 20.24 8.54 -30.55
N ARG A 404 19.21 8.94 -29.82
CA ARG A 404 18.24 9.96 -30.24
C ARG A 404 17.84 10.82 -29.06
N CYS A 405 17.94 12.13 -29.20
CA CYS A 405 17.35 13.06 -28.23
C CYS A 405 15.85 12.76 -28.08
N ILE A 406 15.12 12.78 -29.20
CA ILE A 406 13.74 12.30 -29.31
C ILE A 406 13.64 11.40 -30.54
N GLN A 407 13.00 10.24 -30.41
CA GLN A 407 12.68 9.33 -31.51
C GLN A 407 11.18 9.35 -31.78
N GLN A 408 10.81 9.53 -33.04
CA GLN A 408 9.43 9.66 -33.52
C GLN A 408 9.09 8.51 -34.47
N GLU A 409 7.95 7.86 -34.23
CA GLU A 409 7.44 6.75 -35.04
C GLU A 409 5.92 6.82 -35.20
N ALA A 410 5.39 6.10 -36.19
CA ALA A 410 3.96 5.90 -36.41
C ALA A 410 3.15 7.22 -36.42
N GLY A 411 2.18 7.39 -35.52
CA GLY A 411 1.34 8.59 -35.42
C GLY A 411 2.07 9.85 -34.97
N ASN A 412 3.31 9.74 -34.49
CA ASN A 412 4.13 10.86 -33.99
C ASN A 412 5.24 11.30 -34.96
N LEU A 413 5.24 10.84 -36.22
CA LEU A 413 6.27 11.20 -37.21
C LEU A 413 6.37 12.70 -37.50
N GLU A 414 5.26 13.44 -37.36
CA GLU A 414 5.18 14.88 -37.67
C GLU A 414 5.09 15.77 -36.41
N THR A 415 5.11 15.18 -35.20
CA THR A 415 5.03 15.89 -33.91
C THR A 415 6.10 16.99 -33.82
N ASP A 416 5.70 18.22 -33.45
CA ASP A 416 6.65 19.31 -33.23
C ASP A 416 7.47 19.09 -31.95
N VAL A 417 8.71 18.64 -32.14
CA VAL A 417 9.69 18.47 -31.08
C VAL A 417 10.73 19.60 -31.03
N SER A 418 10.59 20.65 -31.85
CA SER A 418 11.58 21.73 -31.99
C SER A 418 11.78 22.59 -30.74
N ARG A 419 10.82 22.54 -29.81
CA ARG A 419 10.84 23.26 -28.53
C ARG A 419 11.57 22.51 -27.40
N ASN A 420 12.27 21.42 -27.69
CA ASN A 420 13.07 20.67 -26.71
C ASN A 420 14.56 20.99 -26.90
N THR A 421 15.33 20.94 -25.82
CA THR A 421 16.78 21.15 -25.84
C THR A 421 17.48 19.79 -25.88
N CYS A 422 18.41 19.64 -26.82
CA CYS A 422 19.17 18.41 -27.06
C CYS A 422 20.66 18.70 -26.90
N ASP A 423 21.21 18.38 -25.74
CA ASP A 423 22.61 18.59 -25.37
C ASP A 423 23.42 17.29 -25.41
N ALA A 424 24.74 17.44 -25.41
CA ALA A 424 25.69 16.34 -25.27
C ALA A 424 26.56 16.52 -24.03
N HIS A 425 26.94 15.43 -23.38
CA HIS A 425 27.91 15.40 -22.27
C HIS A 425 28.96 14.31 -22.49
N THR A 426 30.00 14.26 -21.65
CA THR A 426 31.01 13.19 -21.70
C THR A 426 30.74 12.09 -20.66
N SER A 427 30.31 12.49 -19.46
CA SER A 427 29.79 11.60 -18.43
C SER A 427 29.02 12.41 -17.37
N VAL A 428 27.95 11.84 -16.82
CA VAL A 428 27.34 12.32 -15.56
C VAL A 428 27.79 11.44 -14.39
N LYS A 429 27.86 12.05 -13.20
CA LYS A 429 27.88 11.39 -11.90
C LYS A 429 26.87 12.09 -11.01
N ILE A 430 26.15 11.34 -10.19
CA ILE A 430 25.28 11.89 -9.16
C ILE A 430 26.18 12.27 -7.98
N ILE A 431 26.26 13.57 -7.69
CA ILE A 431 26.82 14.02 -6.42
C ILE A 431 25.66 14.03 -5.43
N ASP A 432 25.63 13.03 -4.56
CA ASP A 432 24.85 13.12 -3.35
C ASP A 432 25.49 14.19 -2.48
N GLU A 433 24.90 15.39 -2.49
CA GLU A 433 25.10 16.32 -1.39
C GLU A 433 24.67 15.57 -0.12
N PRO A 434 25.57 15.35 0.86
CA PRO A 434 25.14 14.75 2.11
C PRO A 434 24.06 15.65 2.67
N ALA A 435 22.89 15.07 2.97
CA ALA A 435 21.88 15.78 3.74
C ALA A 435 22.59 16.34 4.97
N LEU A 436 22.56 17.68 5.13
CA LEU A 436 23.17 18.32 6.27
C LEU A 436 22.52 17.70 7.50
N ASP A 437 23.30 16.92 8.22
CA ASP A 437 22.90 16.29 9.46
C ASP A 437 22.73 17.42 10.46
N THR A 438 21.54 18.02 10.50
CA THR A 438 21.18 19.06 11.45
C THR A 438 20.92 18.40 12.80
N ASP A 439 21.99 17.84 13.35
CA ASP A 439 22.14 17.62 14.78
C ASP A 439 22.17 19.02 15.42
N VAL A 440 20.98 19.56 15.66
CA VAL A 440 20.79 20.83 16.37
C VAL A 440 21.14 20.57 17.82
N SER A 441 22.44 20.69 18.12
CA SER A 441 22.96 20.68 19.48
C SER A 441 22.17 21.67 20.34
N GLN A 442 21.61 21.18 21.44
CA GLN A 442 20.60 21.89 22.24
C GLN A 442 21.19 23.02 23.13
N GLU A 443 22.19 23.77 22.64
CA GLU A 443 22.84 24.84 23.42
C GLU A 443 22.44 26.27 23.02
N GLU A 444 21.94 26.54 21.80
CA GLU A 444 21.62 27.91 21.35
C GLU A 444 20.17 28.38 21.57
N VAL A 445 19.30 27.60 22.24
CA VAL A 445 17.94 28.05 22.61
C VAL A 445 17.91 28.78 23.97
N ALA A 446 19.02 28.78 24.71
CA ALA A 446 19.08 29.30 26.09
C ALA A 446 19.13 30.84 26.20
N GLU A 447 19.62 31.57 25.18
CA GLU A 447 19.79 33.04 25.28
C GLU A 447 18.54 33.86 24.88
N ALA A 448 17.50 33.23 24.32
CA ALA A 448 16.33 33.96 23.78
C ALA A 448 15.20 34.27 24.79
N ILE A 449 15.32 33.88 26.07
CA ILE A 449 14.22 33.96 27.08
C ILE A 449 14.49 34.99 28.19
N VAL A 450 15.58 35.76 28.12
CA VAL A 450 16.00 36.65 29.23
C VAL A 450 15.34 38.03 29.23
N ASP A 451 14.76 38.51 28.11
CA ASP A 451 14.38 39.94 27.95
C ASP A 451 12.88 40.26 27.83
N GLN A 452 11.99 39.51 28.50
CA GLN A 452 10.61 39.97 28.78
C GLN A 452 10.09 39.58 30.17
N LYS A 453 10.68 40.15 31.24
CA LYS A 453 10.02 40.19 32.56
C LYS A 453 10.43 41.35 33.47
N ALA A 454 9.99 42.56 33.16
CA ALA A 454 9.99 43.68 34.12
C ALA A 454 8.83 44.67 33.89
N THR A 455 8.20 45.10 34.98
CA THR A 455 7.15 46.14 35.09
C THR A 455 5.77 45.79 34.48
N SER A 456 4.63 46.02 35.16
CA SER A 456 4.40 46.56 36.51
C SER A 456 3.08 46.05 37.12
N ASP A 457 3.09 45.79 38.44
CA ASP A 457 1.89 45.61 39.26
C ASP A 457 1.62 46.90 40.07
N SER A 458 0.41 47.47 39.95
CA SER A 458 -0.29 48.45 40.83
C SER A 458 -1.38 49.17 40.01
N GLN A 459 -2.57 49.52 40.50
CA GLN A 459 -3.15 49.51 41.86
C GLN A 459 -4.69 49.36 41.83
N GLN A 460 -5.36 49.42 42.99
CA GLN A 460 -6.74 48.96 43.25
C GLN A 460 -7.90 49.89 42.82
N ALA A 461 -9.04 49.26 42.52
CA ALA A 461 -10.44 49.56 42.90
C ALA A 461 -10.97 51.02 42.99
N ASN A 462 -12.15 51.28 42.39
CA ASN A 462 -13.42 51.31 43.13
C ASN A 462 -14.70 51.32 42.25
N GLU A 463 -15.86 51.24 42.91
CA GLU A 463 -17.23 51.01 42.42
C GLU A 463 -17.87 52.17 41.62
N GLU A 464 -18.86 51.87 40.77
CA GLU A 464 -20.25 52.37 40.99
C GLU A 464 -21.32 51.57 40.23
N VAL A 465 -22.60 51.83 40.54
CA VAL A 465 -23.78 50.97 40.32
C VAL A 465 -24.90 51.72 39.55
N ALA A 466 -25.92 50.97 39.08
CA ALA A 466 -27.22 51.37 38.49
C ALA A 466 -27.25 51.42 36.95
N SER A 467 -28.10 50.71 36.21
CA SER A 467 -29.52 50.28 36.33
C SER A 467 -30.56 51.35 35.92
N SER A 468 -31.11 51.24 34.72
CA SER A 468 -32.58 51.06 34.48
C SER A 468 -32.93 51.14 32.98
N GLU A 469 -33.85 50.27 32.55
CA GLU A 469 -35.08 50.54 31.78
C GLU A 469 -35.20 51.90 31.03
N GLY A 470 -35.70 52.00 29.79
CA GLY A 470 -36.30 51.01 28.89
C GLY A 470 -37.32 51.68 27.94
N ALA A 471 -37.77 50.98 26.88
CA ALA A 471 -38.98 51.26 26.07
C ALA A 471 -39.04 52.62 25.28
N THR A 472 -39.69 52.78 24.11
CA THR A 472 -40.43 51.87 23.19
C THR A 472 -40.66 52.62 21.86
N GLU A 473 -40.68 51.88 20.73
CA GLU A 473 -41.49 52.09 19.51
C GLU A 473 -41.35 53.44 18.73
N VAL A 474 -41.58 53.53 17.41
CA VAL A 474 -42.11 52.59 16.39
C VAL A 474 -41.05 52.43 15.26
N ASP A 475 -41.24 51.93 14.02
CA ASP A 475 -42.44 51.70 13.18
C ASP A 475 -42.25 50.53 12.17
N GLU A 476 -43.31 50.26 11.40
CA GLU A 476 -43.55 49.24 10.37
C GLU A 476 -42.95 49.51 8.97
N THR A 477 -43.01 48.68 7.90
CA THR A 477 -43.14 47.21 7.61
C THR A 477 -42.70 47.02 6.12
N VAL A 478 -42.54 45.83 5.52
CA VAL A 478 -43.58 44.98 4.88
C VAL A 478 -43.02 43.58 4.57
N PHE A 479 -43.76 42.55 4.99
CA PHE A 479 -43.67 41.14 4.57
C PHE A 479 -44.60 40.87 3.37
N ILE A 480 -44.26 39.94 2.46
CA ILE A 480 -45.22 38.97 1.88
C ILE A 480 -44.54 37.62 1.58
N SER A 481 -45.23 36.53 1.91
CA SER A 481 -45.08 35.18 1.33
C SER A 481 -46.46 34.51 1.24
N PRO A 482 -46.78 33.78 0.15
CA PRO A 482 -47.54 32.52 0.28
C PRO A 482 -47.01 31.44 -0.70
N ARG A 483 -46.94 30.14 -0.38
CA ARG A 483 -47.94 29.11 0.02
C ARG A 483 -48.78 28.55 -1.15
N ALA A 484 -48.88 27.22 -1.18
CA ALA A 484 -49.41 26.38 -2.25
C ALA A 484 -50.91 25.98 -2.14
N SER A 485 -51.49 25.54 -3.26
CA SER A 485 -52.50 24.45 -3.34
C SER A 485 -52.71 24.00 -4.81
N GLY A 486 -53.04 22.73 -5.02
CA GLY A 486 -53.27 22.15 -6.36
C GLY A 486 -53.48 20.64 -6.31
N GLU A 487 -54.72 20.22 -6.09
CA GLU A 487 -55.17 18.85 -5.76
C GLU A 487 -55.85 18.17 -6.96
N THR A 488 -55.53 16.90 -7.25
CA THR A 488 -56.37 16.00 -8.06
C THR A 488 -56.18 14.56 -7.59
N THR A 489 -57.26 13.77 -7.57
CA THR A 489 -57.36 12.49 -6.84
C THR A 489 -58.05 11.42 -7.69
N VAL A 490 -57.85 10.12 -7.36
CA VAL A 490 -58.59 8.93 -7.86
C VAL A 490 -58.17 8.51 -9.30
N THR A 491 -57.92 7.23 -9.64
CA THR A 491 -58.56 5.96 -9.21
C THR A 491 -57.57 4.77 -9.16
N GLU A 492 -57.79 3.83 -8.25
CA GLU A 492 -57.30 2.45 -8.36
C GLU A 492 -58.07 1.65 -9.44
N SER A 493 -57.47 0.62 -10.01
CA SER A 493 -58.21 -0.54 -10.53
C SER A 493 -57.34 -1.80 -10.56
N THR A 494 -57.68 -2.73 -9.68
CA THR A 494 -57.17 -4.09 -9.62
C THR A 494 -57.82 -4.96 -10.71
N THR A 495 -57.02 -5.68 -11.50
CA THR A 495 -57.47 -6.93 -12.15
C THR A 495 -56.33 -7.93 -12.27
N THR A 496 -56.44 -9.03 -11.55
CA THR A 496 -55.85 -10.32 -11.90
C THR A 496 -56.55 -10.91 -13.11
N GLU A 497 -55.83 -11.42 -14.12
CA GLU A 497 -56.18 -12.73 -14.72
C GLU A 497 -55.05 -13.37 -15.56
N THR A 498 -54.59 -14.49 -15.02
CA THR A 498 -54.17 -15.78 -15.58
C THR A 498 -54.16 -16.07 -17.11
N THR A 499 -53.17 -16.89 -17.49
CA THR A 499 -53.16 -17.99 -18.49
C THR A 499 -52.82 -17.79 -19.98
N ALA A 500 -51.82 -18.60 -20.39
CA ALA A 500 -51.83 -19.53 -21.54
C ALA A 500 -51.51 -19.05 -22.99
N SER A 501 -50.30 -19.50 -23.41
CA SER A 501 -50.12 -20.52 -24.47
C SER A 501 -50.03 -20.15 -25.97
N SER A 502 -48.99 -20.75 -26.57
CA SER A 502 -48.90 -21.38 -27.90
C SER A 502 -48.92 -20.57 -29.20
N GLY A 503 -47.81 -20.72 -29.94
CA GLY A 503 -47.80 -20.95 -31.39
C GLY A 503 -47.68 -19.70 -32.29
N THR A 504 -47.13 -19.78 -33.51
CA THR A 504 -46.53 -20.93 -34.24
C THR A 504 -45.69 -20.40 -35.43
N THR A 505 -44.73 -21.20 -35.94
CA THR A 505 -44.12 -21.16 -37.31
C THR A 505 -43.38 -19.88 -37.79
N GLY A 506 -42.32 -19.95 -38.61
CA GLY A 506 -41.59 -21.09 -39.18
C GLY A 506 -40.72 -20.68 -40.40
N GLY A 507 -39.78 -21.54 -40.82
CA GLY A 507 -38.92 -21.37 -42.02
C GLY A 507 -37.56 -20.69 -41.73
N SER A 508 -36.35 -21.24 -41.91
CA SER A 508 -35.74 -22.35 -42.68
C SER A 508 -34.90 -21.90 -43.91
N SER A 509 -33.64 -22.38 -43.92
CA SER A 509 -32.80 -22.79 -45.08
C SER A 509 -31.54 -21.97 -45.45
N GLY A 510 -30.47 -22.72 -45.79
CA GLY A 510 -29.18 -22.25 -46.35
C GLY A 510 -28.10 -21.88 -45.32
N GLY A 511 -26.89 -22.44 -45.27
CA GLY A 511 -26.24 -23.48 -46.09
C GLY A 511 -24.98 -22.95 -46.81
N GLY A 512 -23.78 -23.47 -46.47
CA GLY A 512 -22.53 -23.14 -47.19
C GLY A 512 -21.25 -23.35 -46.37
N THR A 513 -20.32 -24.14 -46.89
CA THR A 513 -19.08 -24.57 -46.20
C THR A 513 -17.81 -23.92 -46.77
N SER A 514 -16.77 -23.86 -45.91
CA SER A 514 -15.33 -24.02 -46.22
C SER A 514 -14.61 -23.06 -47.19
N SER A 515 -13.51 -22.47 -46.70
CA SER A 515 -12.21 -22.56 -47.39
C SER A 515 -11.06 -22.40 -46.38
N SER A 516 -9.84 -22.82 -46.74
CA SER A 516 -8.67 -22.85 -45.82
C SER A 516 -7.34 -22.78 -46.58
N ARG A 517 -6.27 -22.38 -45.85
CA ARG A 517 -4.81 -22.52 -46.10
C ARG A 517 -4.05 -21.45 -46.92
N GLY A 518 -2.97 -20.96 -46.28
CA GLY A 518 -1.66 -20.64 -46.87
C GLY A 518 -1.34 -19.14 -47.04
N THR A 519 -0.10 -18.63 -46.82
CA THR A 519 1.13 -19.24 -46.25
C THR A 519 2.17 -18.15 -45.91
N SER A 520 2.89 -18.29 -44.79
CA SER A 520 4.28 -17.83 -44.51
C SER A 520 4.79 -16.42 -44.89
N SER A 521 5.30 -15.67 -43.90
CA SER A 521 6.69 -15.14 -43.90
C SER A 521 7.15 -14.81 -42.47
N THR A 522 8.45 -14.54 -42.29
CA THR A 522 9.23 -14.68 -41.04
C THR A 522 9.66 -13.36 -40.39
N SER A 523 9.61 -13.27 -39.06
CA SER A 523 10.56 -12.44 -38.26
C SER A 523 10.55 -12.80 -36.76
N SER A 524 11.74 -12.69 -36.15
CA SER A 524 12.10 -12.59 -34.71
C SER A 524 11.11 -13.03 -33.62
N SER A 525 11.56 -13.98 -32.80
CA SER A 525 10.92 -14.45 -31.57
C SER A 525 11.12 -13.48 -30.40
N ASP A 526 10.06 -12.79 -29.99
CA ASP A 526 9.88 -12.35 -28.61
C ASP A 526 9.23 -13.48 -27.81
N ALA A 527 9.67 -13.67 -26.56
CA ALA A 527 9.18 -14.74 -25.71
C ALA A 527 7.83 -14.36 -25.07
N GLU A 528 6.72 -14.74 -25.71
CA GLU A 528 5.41 -14.79 -25.07
C GLU A 528 5.42 -15.81 -23.91
N SER A 529 5.76 -15.35 -22.70
CA SER A 529 5.54 -16.15 -21.49
C SER A 529 4.05 -16.10 -21.13
N THR A 530 3.35 -17.20 -21.33
CA THR A 530 1.97 -17.37 -20.85
C THR A 530 1.89 -17.09 -19.36
N LEU A 531 1.15 -16.05 -18.98
CA LEU A 531 0.94 -15.63 -17.60
C LEU A 531 0.23 -16.72 -16.80
N ALA A 532 1.00 -17.47 -16.01
CA ALA A 532 0.48 -18.36 -14.99
C ALA A 532 0.11 -17.51 -13.76
N ASP A 533 -1.18 -17.22 -13.67
CA ASP A 533 -1.89 -16.63 -12.54
C ASP A 533 -1.39 -17.16 -11.19
N ASP A 534 -0.84 -16.27 -10.35
CA ASP A 534 -0.37 -16.60 -9.01
C ASP A 534 -1.56 -16.61 -8.05
N GLY A 535 -2.45 -17.57 -8.30
CA GLY A 535 -3.72 -17.73 -7.63
C GLY A 535 -3.55 -18.08 -6.16
N TYR A 536 -3.40 -17.06 -5.31
CA TYR A 536 -3.73 -17.14 -3.89
C TYR A 536 -5.26 -17.23 -3.73
N THR A 537 -5.81 -18.33 -4.22
CA THR A 537 -7.17 -18.75 -3.93
C THR A 537 -7.29 -18.88 -2.42
N GLY A 538 -8.10 -18.02 -1.82
CA GLY A 538 -8.32 -18.03 -0.39
C GLY A 538 -8.79 -19.42 0.04
N SER A 539 -7.97 -20.11 0.86
CA SER A 539 -8.34 -21.40 1.42
C SER A 539 -9.72 -21.30 2.04
N THR A 540 -10.67 -22.02 1.44
CA THR A 540 -12.09 -21.93 1.78
C THR A 540 -12.35 -22.74 3.05
N TYR A 541 -11.87 -22.21 4.19
CA TYR A 541 -12.16 -22.74 5.51
C TYR A 541 -13.67 -22.63 5.78
N SER A 542 -14.36 -23.72 5.41
CA SER A 542 -15.78 -23.89 5.58
C SER A 542 -16.08 -24.09 7.07
N ASN A 543 -16.57 -23.04 7.73
CA ASN A 543 -17.13 -23.15 9.07
C ASN A 543 -18.45 -23.92 9.01
N THR A 544 -18.46 -25.18 9.45
CA THR A 544 -19.67 -25.90 9.83
C THR A 544 -19.91 -25.77 11.33
N SER A 545 -20.55 -24.68 11.74
CA SER A 545 -21.07 -24.50 13.09
C SER A 545 -22.59 -24.29 13.05
N ALA A 546 -23.36 -25.34 13.33
CA ALA A 546 -24.81 -25.23 13.51
C ALA A 546 -25.30 -26.18 14.61
N ALA A 547 -25.88 -25.57 15.65
CA ALA A 547 -26.90 -26.06 16.57
C ALA A 547 -26.89 -27.55 17.00
N GLY A 548 -26.72 -27.78 18.30
CA GLY A 548 -27.04 -29.07 18.91
C GLY A 548 -28.53 -29.28 19.15
N THR A 549 -28.95 -30.53 19.17
CA THR A 549 -30.15 -31.01 19.86
C THR A 549 -29.76 -32.17 20.77
N VAL A 550 -30.40 -32.23 21.95
CA VAL A 550 -30.19 -33.24 22.98
C VAL A 550 -31.00 -34.49 22.64
N GLU A 551 -30.39 -35.68 22.71
CA GLU A 551 -30.97 -36.86 23.40
C GLU A 551 -29.99 -38.06 23.48
N THR A 552 -29.65 -38.40 24.74
CA THR A 552 -29.56 -39.75 25.37
C THR A 552 -28.74 -40.91 24.78
N ASN A 553 -27.93 -41.53 25.67
CA ASN A 553 -27.60 -42.96 25.85
C ASN A 553 -27.47 -43.87 24.58
N ASP A 554 -26.42 -44.68 24.42
CA ASP A 554 -26.12 -45.79 25.34
C ASP A 554 -24.75 -46.48 25.05
N SER A 555 -24.32 -47.31 26.01
CA SER A 555 -23.41 -48.46 25.98
C SER A 555 -22.38 -48.69 24.82
N GLY A 556 -21.11 -48.85 25.24
CA GLY A 556 -20.59 -50.22 25.36
C GLY A 556 -19.45 -50.72 24.45
N SER A 557 -18.59 -51.54 25.06
CA SER A 557 -17.80 -52.64 24.47
C SER A 557 -16.62 -52.35 23.52
N THR A 558 -15.44 -52.37 24.11
CA THR A 558 -14.27 -53.18 23.72
C THR A 558 -14.36 -54.05 22.46
N THR A 559 -13.31 -54.01 21.62
CA THR A 559 -12.50 -55.21 21.28
C THR A 559 -11.12 -54.82 20.75
N ALA A 560 -10.12 -55.67 20.98
CA ALA A 560 -8.74 -55.50 20.54
C ALA A 560 -8.29 -56.69 19.68
N ILE A 561 -7.55 -56.41 18.59
CA ILE A 561 -6.81 -57.34 17.72
C ILE A 561 -5.65 -56.47 17.16
N SER A 562 -4.38 -56.60 17.61
CA SER A 562 -3.34 -57.55 17.17
C SER A 562 -3.02 -57.47 15.66
N ASP A 563 -1.81 -57.69 15.14
CA ASP A 563 -0.56 -58.26 15.68
C ASP A 563 0.64 -57.88 14.77
N SER A 564 1.86 -57.89 15.30
CA SER A 564 3.14 -58.11 14.56
C SER A 564 3.58 -57.06 13.50
N THR A 565 4.85 -56.92 13.09
CA THR A 565 6.11 -57.62 13.43
C THR A 565 7.34 -56.71 13.20
N LYS A 566 8.46 -57.00 13.90
CA LYS A 566 9.90 -56.85 13.54
C LYS A 566 10.22 -55.99 12.28
N GLY A 567 11.11 -54.97 12.28
CA GLY A 567 12.20 -54.62 13.19
C GLY A 567 13.57 -55.04 12.64
N ASN A 568 14.53 -54.11 12.53
CA ASN A 568 15.95 -54.39 12.77
C ASN A 568 16.76 -53.11 13.04
N SER A 569 17.83 -53.24 13.82
CA SER A 569 18.77 -52.16 14.17
C SER A 569 19.95 -52.10 13.20
N SER A 570 20.56 -50.92 13.06
CA SER A 570 22.03 -50.85 12.95
C SER A 570 22.54 -49.56 13.58
N SER A 571 23.58 -49.69 14.39
CA SER A 571 24.20 -48.60 15.16
C SER A 571 25.48 -48.13 14.47
N ARG A 572 25.73 -46.81 14.51
CA ARG A 572 27.10 -46.28 14.53
C ARG A 572 27.21 -45.16 15.55
N SER A 573 28.09 -45.37 16.52
CA SER A 573 28.54 -44.36 17.48
C SER A 573 29.85 -43.74 16.97
N ALA A 574 30.03 -42.45 17.18
CA ALA A 574 31.32 -41.79 17.12
C ALA A 574 31.40 -40.74 18.24
N ASN A 575 32.46 -40.81 19.05
CA ASN A 575 32.68 -39.91 20.19
C ASN A 575 33.11 -38.50 19.74
N ALA A 576 32.62 -37.48 20.42
CA ALA A 576 33.31 -36.19 20.60
C ALA A 576 33.07 -35.68 22.04
N GLN A 577 34.03 -34.93 22.59
CA GLN A 577 34.08 -34.59 24.02
C GLN A 577 33.18 -33.42 24.45
N PRO A 578 32.86 -33.30 25.76
CA PRO A 578 32.10 -32.17 26.29
C PRO A 578 32.94 -30.89 26.31
N GLY A 579 32.67 -29.99 25.35
CA GLY A 579 33.17 -28.62 25.37
C GLY A 579 32.44 -27.78 26.41
N ASN A 580 33.17 -27.24 27.39
CA ASN A 580 32.62 -26.44 28.48
C ASN A 580 32.36 -25.00 28.01
N SER A 581 31.14 -24.68 27.57
CA SER A 581 30.76 -23.32 27.15
C SER A 581 30.39 -22.45 28.35
N SER A 582 31.38 -21.79 28.96
CA SER A 582 31.11 -20.68 29.87
C SER A 582 30.50 -19.52 29.08
N ILE A 583 29.29 -19.10 29.44
CA ILE A 583 28.70 -17.85 28.94
C ILE A 583 29.58 -16.71 29.45
N LYS A 584 30.38 -16.12 28.56
CA LYS A 584 30.97 -14.80 28.82
C LYS A 584 29.87 -13.75 28.62
N ALA A 585 29.70 -12.88 29.60
CA ALA A 585 28.90 -11.68 29.40
C ALA A 585 29.64 -10.77 28.42
N VAL A 586 28.95 -10.32 27.37
CA VAL A 586 29.45 -9.31 26.44
C VAL A 586 29.53 -7.98 27.18
N THR A 587 30.71 -7.36 27.17
CA THR A 587 30.92 -6.03 27.76
C THR A 587 30.73 -4.94 26.71
N ILE A 588 30.52 -3.70 27.16
CA ILE A 588 30.42 -2.54 26.25
C ILE A 588 31.73 -2.35 25.46
N ASP A 589 32.87 -2.69 26.05
CA ASP A 589 34.17 -2.62 25.39
C ASP A 589 34.31 -3.70 24.31
N ASP A 590 33.77 -4.91 24.49
CA ASP A 590 33.72 -5.94 23.43
C ASP A 590 32.89 -5.48 22.21
N VAL A 591 31.77 -4.76 22.45
CA VAL A 591 30.96 -4.17 21.37
C VAL A 591 31.73 -3.05 20.66
N LYS A 592 32.49 -2.26 21.41
CA LYS A 592 33.28 -1.15 20.88
C LYS A 592 34.43 -1.62 19.99
N ASP A 593 35.16 -2.64 20.42
CA ASP A 593 36.30 -3.19 19.68
C ASP A 593 35.87 -3.83 18.34
N VAL A 594 34.69 -4.48 18.31
CA VAL A 594 34.07 -4.99 17.07
C VAL A 594 33.61 -3.84 16.16
N THR A 595 33.13 -2.73 16.71
CA THR A 595 32.71 -1.55 15.93
C THR A 595 33.90 -0.80 15.33
N GLU A 596 35.06 -0.82 16.00
CA GLU A 596 36.25 -0.06 15.61
C GLU A 596 37.26 -0.87 14.74
N ASN A 597 37.30 -2.21 14.82
CA ASN A 597 38.42 -2.98 14.25
C ASN A 597 38.11 -4.18 13.31
N ASP A 598 36.87 -4.66 13.14
CA ASP A 598 36.62 -5.84 12.29
C ASP A 598 36.37 -5.50 10.81
N ILE A 599 37.44 -5.52 10.02
CA ILE A 599 37.40 -5.52 8.54
C ILE A 599 37.87 -6.90 8.07
N SER A 600 36.94 -7.85 7.97
CA SER A 600 37.17 -9.13 7.33
C SER A 600 36.00 -9.52 6.41
N ASP A 601 36.31 -10.02 5.21
CA ASP A 601 35.31 -10.49 4.25
C ASP A 601 34.73 -11.83 4.75
N VAL A 602 33.56 -11.78 5.38
CA VAL A 602 32.82 -12.98 5.84
C VAL A 602 31.83 -13.43 4.78
N ASP A 603 31.80 -14.74 4.51
CA ASP A 603 30.87 -15.35 3.55
C ASP A 603 29.40 -15.20 4.00
N GLU A 604 28.53 -14.74 3.11
CA GLU A 604 27.13 -14.42 3.38
C GLU A 604 26.35 -15.60 3.99
N SER A 605 26.71 -16.84 3.67
CA SER A 605 26.06 -18.06 4.19
C SER A 605 26.29 -18.30 5.69
N GLN A 606 27.22 -17.56 6.31
CA GLN A 606 27.53 -17.64 7.74
C GLN A 606 26.93 -16.51 8.58
N CYS A 607 26.17 -15.60 7.96
CA CYS A 607 25.63 -14.43 8.63
C CYS A 607 24.16 -14.58 9.06
N ARG A 608 23.84 -14.20 10.29
CA ARG A 608 22.45 -14.16 10.80
C ARG A 608 21.69 -12.92 10.38
N VAL A 609 22.38 -11.79 10.24
CA VAL A 609 21.80 -10.49 9.88
C VAL A 609 22.79 -9.77 8.97
N PHE A 610 22.47 -9.67 7.68
CA PHE A 610 23.32 -9.04 6.66
C PHE A 610 22.66 -7.75 6.16
N ALA A 611 23.41 -6.65 6.14
CA ALA A 611 22.91 -5.35 5.71
C ALA A 611 24.02 -4.54 5.02
N ARG A 612 23.68 -3.84 3.93
CA ARG A 612 24.60 -2.96 3.17
C ARG A 612 25.96 -3.62 2.81
N GLY A 613 25.93 -4.91 2.48
CA GLY A 613 27.14 -5.67 2.12
C GLY A 613 28.03 -6.07 3.31
N ARG A 614 27.52 -6.05 4.54
CA ARG A 614 28.27 -6.39 5.76
C ARG A 614 27.48 -7.33 6.67
N CYS A 615 28.18 -8.23 7.34
CA CYS A 615 27.59 -9.07 8.36
C CYS A 615 27.52 -8.34 9.70
N MET A 616 26.32 -8.22 10.26
CA MET A 616 26.07 -7.51 11.53
C MET A 616 26.05 -8.48 12.73
N MET A 617 25.79 -9.78 12.51
CA MET A 617 25.87 -10.85 13.52
C MET A 617 26.19 -12.20 12.86
N MET A 618 27.15 -12.94 13.41
CA MET A 618 27.39 -14.38 13.14
C MET A 618 26.53 -15.27 14.06
#